data_AF-A7T7T5-F1
#
_entry.id   AF-A7T7T5-F1
#
_cell.length_a   1.000
_cell.length_b   1.000
_cell.length_c   1.000
_cell.angle_alpha   90.00
_cell.angle_beta   90.00
_cell.angle_gamma   90.00
#
_symmetry.space_group_name_H-M   'P 1'
#
loop_
_entity.id
_entity.type
_entity.pdbx_description
1 polymer ?
#
loop_
_entity_poly.entity_id
_entity_poly.type
_entity_poly.pdbx_seq_one_letter_code
_entity_poly.pdbx_strand_id
1 'polypeptide(L)'
;MEIIAEEGYSDGGVVVEDCLLLLQHLLKANVSNQNFFREGSFIQRINPFFEMSALAEGTEENGWGDQKVSNVQLMLQTINAVSEVIRGFPANQDYFSQVNAPSEPPRPAIIVLLMSMINDKQPASLRCAVLYCFQ
;
A
#
# COMPACT_ATOMS: atom_id res chain seq x y z
N MET A 1 11.13 2.53 -5.39
CA MET A 1 10.69 1.56 -4.35
C MET A 1 11.84 0.75 -3.79
N GLU A 2 12.97 0.56 -4.50
CA GLU A 2 14.15 -0.13 -3.96
C GLU A 2 14.69 0.54 -2.70
N ILE A 3 14.88 1.88 -2.70
CA ILE A 3 15.29 2.64 -1.51
C ILE A 3 14.35 2.39 -0.31
N ILE A 4 13.04 2.41 -0.54
CA ILE A 4 12.04 2.15 0.53
C ILE A 4 12.20 0.74 1.10
N ALA A 5 12.51 -0.25 0.26
CA ALA A 5 12.71 -1.62 0.70
C ALA A 5 14.04 -1.79 1.47
N GLU A 6 15.12 -1.16 0.98
CA GLU A 6 16.45 -1.19 1.62
C GLU A 6 16.45 -0.52 3.00
N GLU A 7 15.66 0.53 3.16
CA GLU A 7 15.50 1.27 4.41
C GLU A 7 14.45 0.63 5.37
N GLY A 8 13.87 -0.52 5.02
CA GLY A 8 12.96 -1.25 5.92
C GLY A 8 11.50 -0.78 5.92
N TYR A 9 11.00 -0.22 4.83
CA TYR A 9 9.61 0.23 4.69
C TYR A 9 9.19 1.18 5.83
N SER A 10 8.10 0.90 6.58
CA SER A 10 7.67 1.81 7.64
C SER A 10 8.67 1.98 8.78
N ASP A 11 9.55 1.00 9.00
CA ASP A 11 10.58 1.06 10.04
C ASP A 11 11.76 1.96 9.66
N GLY A 12 11.81 2.43 8.40
CA GLY A 12 12.82 3.36 7.94
C GLY A 12 12.66 4.79 8.47
N GLY A 13 13.71 5.59 8.28
CA GLY A 13 13.73 7.00 8.69
C GLY A 13 13.07 7.95 7.71
N VAL A 14 13.42 9.23 7.83
CA VAL A 14 12.95 10.34 6.96
C VAL A 14 13.20 10.09 5.46
N VAL A 15 14.20 9.26 5.12
CA VAL A 15 14.47 8.85 3.73
C VAL A 15 13.28 8.12 3.11
N VAL A 16 12.62 7.24 3.87
CA VAL A 16 11.42 6.54 3.41
C VAL A 16 10.28 7.52 3.24
N GLU A 17 10.10 8.44 4.19
CA GLU A 17 9.08 9.48 4.14
C GLU A 17 9.19 10.31 2.86
N ASP A 18 10.38 10.83 2.55
CA ASP A 18 10.66 11.62 1.36
C ASP A 18 10.41 10.84 0.07
N CYS A 19 10.81 9.56 0.04
CA CYS A 19 10.56 8.68 -1.10
C CYS A 19 9.07 8.45 -1.35
N LEU A 20 8.28 8.27 -0.28
CA LEU A 20 6.83 8.08 -0.38
C LEU A 20 6.13 9.37 -0.80
N LEU A 21 6.54 10.53 -0.27
CA LEU A 21 6.05 11.84 -0.69
C LEU A 21 6.33 12.10 -2.17
N LEU A 22 7.54 11.80 -2.64
CA LEU A 22 7.87 11.91 -4.05
C LEU A 22 6.99 11.00 -4.91
N LEU A 23 6.80 9.74 -4.50
CA LEU A 23 5.94 8.80 -5.22
C LEU A 23 4.50 9.30 -5.31
N GLN A 24 3.97 9.88 -4.23
CA GLN A 24 2.65 10.50 -4.24
C GLN A 24 2.57 11.69 -5.19
N HIS A 25 3.55 12.60 -5.18
CA HIS A 25 3.57 13.74 -6.10
C HIS A 25 3.63 13.30 -7.57
N LEU A 26 4.27 12.18 -7.86
CA LEU A 26 4.34 11.64 -9.20
C LEU A 26 3.01 11.01 -9.65
N LEU A 27 2.28 10.34 -8.76
CA LEU A 27 1.09 9.57 -9.13
C LEU A 27 -0.23 10.35 -8.98
N LYS A 28 -0.31 11.25 -7.99
CA LYS A 28 -1.56 11.94 -7.66
C LYS A 28 -1.99 12.86 -8.79
N ALA A 29 -3.20 12.66 -9.30
CA ALA A 29 -3.81 13.43 -10.38
C ALA A 29 -2.96 13.52 -11.68
N ASN A 30 -2.02 12.59 -11.89
CA ASN A 30 -1.16 12.56 -13.09
C ASN A 30 -1.41 11.28 -13.90
N VAL A 31 -2.38 11.36 -14.82
CA VAL A 31 -2.81 10.22 -15.66
C VAL A 31 -1.66 9.62 -16.46
N SER A 32 -0.73 10.45 -16.96
CA SER A 32 0.42 9.97 -17.72
C SER A 32 1.33 9.09 -16.86
N ASN A 33 1.64 9.54 -15.65
CA ASN A 33 2.45 8.78 -14.71
C ASN A 33 1.74 7.54 -14.19
N GLN A 34 0.42 7.60 -13.99
CA GLN A 34 -0.40 6.45 -13.62
C GLN A 34 -0.38 5.35 -14.69
N ASN A 35 -0.51 5.73 -15.97
CA ASN A 35 -0.39 4.80 -17.10
C ASN A 35 1.02 4.20 -17.20
N PHE A 36 2.06 5.03 -17.05
CA PHE A 36 3.45 4.56 -17.02
C PHE A 36 3.69 3.57 -15.87
N PHE A 37 3.17 3.88 -14.68
CA PHE A 37 3.29 3.04 -13.50
C PHE A 37 2.65 1.66 -13.70
N ARG A 38 1.50 1.63 -14.38
CA ARG A 38 0.83 0.40 -14.81
C ARG A 38 1.67 -0.38 -15.82
N GLU A 39 2.02 0.25 -16.95
CA GLU A 39 2.72 -0.40 -18.08
C GLU A 39 4.11 -0.90 -17.69
N GLY A 40 4.77 -0.21 -16.76
CA GLY A 40 6.05 -0.62 -16.20
C GLY A 40 5.99 -1.74 -15.16
N SER A 41 4.82 -2.36 -14.93
CA SER A 41 4.64 -3.42 -13.92
C SER A 41 5.06 -2.99 -12.51
N PHE A 42 4.81 -1.72 -12.14
CA PHE A 42 5.13 -1.21 -10.81
C PHE A 42 4.04 -1.49 -9.78
N ILE A 43 2.83 -1.86 -10.20
CA ILE A 43 1.71 -2.22 -9.31
C ILE A 43 2.11 -3.35 -8.35
N GLN A 44 2.78 -4.40 -8.83
CA GLN A 44 3.25 -5.51 -7.98
C GLN A 44 4.29 -5.12 -6.93
N ARG A 45 4.99 -3.99 -7.15
CA ARG A 45 6.02 -3.54 -6.20
C ARG A 45 5.40 -2.90 -4.95
N ILE A 46 4.09 -2.59 -4.96
CA ILE A 46 3.39 -2.07 -3.78
C ILE A 46 2.95 -3.18 -2.81
N ASN A 47 3.06 -4.46 -3.18
CA ASN A 47 2.59 -5.58 -2.36
C ASN A 47 3.04 -5.54 -0.90
N PRO A 48 4.32 -5.23 -0.59
CA PRO A 48 4.78 -5.16 0.80
C PRO A 48 4.06 -4.07 1.62
N PHE A 49 3.47 -3.06 0.97
CA PHE A 49 2.76 -1.99 1.67
C PHE A 49 1.45 -2.49 2.30
N PHE A 50 0.86 -3.55 1.74
CA PHE A 50 -0.36 -4.17 2.27
C PHE A 50 -0.10 -5.10 3.45
N GLU A 51 1.11 -5.69 3.54
CA GLU A 51 1.47 -6.59 4.64
C GLU A 51 1.63 -5.85 5.95
N MET A 52 2.01 -4.59 5.88
CA MET A 52 2.28 -3.73 7.02
C MET A 52 1.04 -3.50 7.89
N SER A 53 -0.16 -3.44 7.29
CA SER A 53 -1.39 -3.35 8.05
C SER A 53 -1.72 -4.67 8.74
N ALA A 54 -1.34 -5.82 8.17
CA ALA A 54 -1.62 -7.13 8.77
C ALA A 54 -0.77 -7.38 10.03
N LEU A 55 0.42 -6.76 10.13
CA LEU A 55 1.32 -6.88 11.28
C LEU A 55 1.00 -5.91 12.43
N ALA A 56 0.07 -4.97 12.26
CA ALA A 56 -0.39 -4.09 13.34
C ALA A 56 -1.08 -4.88 14.48
N GLU A 57 -1.45 -6.13 14.23
CA GLU A 57 -1.90 -7.06 15.26
C GLU A 57 -0.73 -7.88 15.82
N GLY A 58 0.02 -7.30 16.77
CA GLY A 58 0.66 -8.13 17.80
C GLY A 58 2.10 -7.87 18.21
N THR A 59 2.80 -6.82 17.75
CA THR A 59 4.27 -6.77 17.96
C THR A 59 4.85 -5.63 18.80
N GLU A 60 4.11 -4.61 19.23
CA GLU A 60 4.71 -3.55 20.08
C GLU A 60 3.80 -3.19 21.26
N GLU A 61 4.17 -3.63 22.47
CA GLU A 61 3.53 -3.30 23.76
C GLU A 61 3.47 -1.78 24.03
N ASN A 62 4.28 -0.98 23.31
CA ASN A 62 4.43 0.47 23.44
C ASN A 62 3.82 1.30 22.29
N GLY A 63 3.18 0.67 21.29
CA GLY A 63 2.69 1.36 20.10
C GLY A 63 3.79 1.87 19.17
N TRP A 64 3.41 2.33 17.98
CA TRP A 64 4.35 2.81 16.95
C TRP A 64 4.87 4.22 17.25
N GLY A 65 6.16 4.45 16.98
CA GLY A 65 6.74 5.80 17.04
C GLY A 65 6.23 6.73 15.91
N ASP A 66 6.33 8.05 16.11
CA ASP A 66 5.80 9.07 15.20
C ASP A 66 6.26 8.91 13.74
N GLN A 67 7.54 8.57 13.52
CA GLN A 67 8.08 8.36 12.17
C GLN A 67 7.42 7.17 11.47
N LYS A 68 7.24 6.06 12.19
CA LYS A 68 6.58 4.85 11.67
C LYS A 68 5.13 5.14 11.34
N VAL A 69 4.43 5.91 12.18
CA VAL A 69 3.06 6.38 11.91
C VAL A 69 3.01 7.23 10.63
N SER A 70 3.94 8.18 10.48
CA SER A 70 4.04 9.02 9.26
C SER A 70 4.26 8.18 8.00
N ASN A 71 5.24 7.28 8.04
CA ASN A 71 5.56 6.38 6.92
C ASN A 71 4.37 5.50 6.55
N VAL A 72 3.72 4.86 7.53
CA VAL A 72 2.52 4.06 7.28
C VAL A 72 1.43 4.91 6.64
N GLN A 73 1.16 6.11 7.16
CA GLN A 73 0.15 6.99 6.58
C GLN A 73 0.45 7.32 5.10
N LEU A 74 1.70 7.59 4.75
CA LEU A 74 2.10 7.85 3.36
C LEU A 74 2.04 6.61 2.47
N MET A 75 2.36 5.43 3.01
CA MET A 75 2.17 4.15 2.30
C MET A 75 0.69 3.92 1.99
N LEU A 76 -0.20 4.22 2.93
CA LEU A 76 -1.66 4.13 2.72
C LEU A 76 -2.16 5.13 1.68
N GLN A 77 -1.65 6.35 1.68
CA GLN A 77 -1.99 7.33 0.64
C GLN A 77 -1.45 6.90 -0.73
N THR A 78 -0.29 6.26 -0.78
CA THR A 78 0.25 5.66 -2.01
C THR A 78 -0.64 4.54 -2.52
N ILE A 79 -1.12 3.66 -1.62
CA ILE A 79 -2.10 2.63 -1.95
C ILE A 79 -3.32 3.27 -2.59
N ASN A 80 -3.92 4.29 -1.97
CA ASN A 80 -5.08 5.01 -2.52
C ASN A 80 -4.83 5.55 -3.94
N ALA A 81 -3.67 6.18 -4.16
CA ALA A 81 -3.32 6.71 -5.47
C ALA A 81 -3.21 5.60 -6.52
N VAL A 82 -2.76 4.40 -6.14
CA VAL A 82 -2.72 3.24 -7.04
C VAL A 82 -4.10 2.59 -7.21
N SER A 83 -4.95 2.63 -6.19
CA SER A 83 -6.35 2.16 -6.29
C SER A 83 -7.11 2.90 -7.40
N GLU A 84 -6.87 4.20 -7.57
CA GLU A 84 -7.42 4.97 -8.69
C GLU A 84 -6.96 4.43 -10.06
N VAL A 85 -5.72 3.94 -10.15
CA VAL A 85 -5.17 3.30 -11.36
C VAL A 85 -5.79 1.92 -11.62
N ILE A 86 -6.21 1.21 -10.58
CA ILE A 86 -6.82 -0.13 -10.71
C ILE A 86 -8.31 -0.02 -11.04
N ARG A 87 -9.06 0.84 -10.35
CA ARG A 87 -10.53 0.94 -10.40
C ARG A 87 -11.09 1.19 -11.80
N GLY A 88 -10.40 1.96 -12.63
CA GLY A 88 -10.85 2.30 -13.99
C GLY A 88 -10.50 1.27 -15.07
N PHE A 89 -9.78 0.19 -14.74
CA PHE A 89 -9.14 -0.67 -15.74
C PHE A 89 -9.32 -2.17 -15.41
N PRO A 90 -10.22 -2.89 -16.11
CA PRO A 90 -10.49 -4.31 -15.85
C PRO A 90 -9.24 -5.20 -15.86
N ALA A 91 -8.31 -4.97 -16.79
CA ALA A 91 -7.05 -5.72 -16.83
C ALA A 91 -6.20 -5.55 -15.56
N ASN A 92 -6.24 -4.38 -14.92
CA ASN A 92 -5.54 -4.14 -13.66
C ASN A 92 -6.26 -4.81 -12.49
N GLN A 93 -7.59 -4.86 -12.51
CA GLN A 93 -8.39 -5.56 -11.51
C GLN A 93 -8.13 -7.07 -11.58
N ASP A 94 -8.15 -7.64 -12.78
CA ASP A 94 -7.83 -9.05 -13.02
C ASP A 94 -6.41 -9.38 -12.58
N TYR A 95 -5.45 -8.52 -12.93
CA TYR A 95 -4.07 -8.68 -12.48
C TYR A 95 -3.95 -8.62 -10.95
N PHE A 96 -4.51 -7.58 -10.33
CA PHE A 96 -4.46 -7.38 -8.88
C PHE A 96 -5.14 -8.52 -8.10
N SER A 97 -6.17 -9.14 -8.67
CA SER A 97 -6.84 -10.31 -8.09
C SER A 97 -5.97 -11.56 -8.00
N GLN A 98 -4.95 -11.66 -8.85
CA GLN A 98 -4.01 -12.79 -8.90
C GLN A 98 -2.77 -12.57 -8.04
N VAL A 99 -2.60 -11.36 -7.50
CA VAL A 99 -1.45 -11.01 -6.67
C VAL A 99 -1.57 -11.69 -5.31
N ASN A 100 -0.47 -12.32 -4.88
CA ASN A 100 -0.33 -12.84 -3.51
C ASN A 100 0.65 -11.96 -2.72
N ALA A 101 0.28 -11.68 -1.48
CA ALA A 101 1.16 -11.10 -0.48
C ALA A 101 2.22 -12.14 -0.07
N PRO A 102 3.51 -11.77 0.01
CA PRO A 102 4.61 -12.64 0.48
C PRO A 102 4.53 -12.97 2.00
N SER A 103 3.44 -13.61 2.39
CA SER A 103 3.19 -14.18 3.72
C SER A 103 3.38 -15.71 3.69
N GLU A 104 3.55 -16.34 4.85
CA GLU A 104 3.50 -17.80 4.97
C GLU A 104 2.21 -18.25 5.70
N PRO A 105 1.28 -18.95 5.02
CA PRO A 105 1.24 -19.23 3.59
C PRO A 105 0.90 -17.98 2.75
N PRO A 106 1.26 -17.91 1.45
CA PRO A 106 0.95 -16.76 0.60
C PRO A 106 -0.55 -16.51 0.53
N ARG A 107 -0.97 -15.28 0.81
CA ARG A 107 -2.38 -14.89 0.83
C ARG A 107 -2.70 -13.99 -0.36
N PRO A 108 -3.82 -14.18 -1.07
CA PRO A 108 -4.27 -13.24 -2.07
C PRO A 108 -4.33 -11.81 -1.52
N ALA A 109 -3.81 -10.84 -2.25
CA ALA A 109 -3.78 -9.43 -1.86
C ALA A 109 -5.18 -8.91 -1.53
N ILE A 110 -6.20 -9.39 -2.25
CA ILE A 110 -7.62 -9.14 -1.98
C ILE A 110 -8.00 -9.56 -0.56
N ILE A 111 -7.56 -10.73 -0.10
CA ILE A 111 -7.90 -11.23 1.24
C ILE A 111 -7.21 -10.38 2.31
N VAL A 112 -5.94 -10.03 2.11
CA VAL A 112 -5.20 -9.16 3.05
C VAL A 112 -5.90 -7.79 3.16
N LEU A 113 -6.25 -7.21 2.03
CA LEU A 113 -7.03 -5.98 1.97
C LEU A 113 -8.36 -6.09 2.71
N LEU A 114 -9.16 -7.13 2.43
CA LEU A 114 -10.44 -7.34 3.10
C LEU A 114 -10.25 -7.52 4.61
N MET A 115 -9.20 -8.23 5.06
CA MET A 115 -8.83 -8.32 6.48
C MET A 115 -8.52 -6.94 7.06
N SER A 116 -7.81 -6.06 6.34
CA SER A 116 -7.57 -4.68 6.73
C SER A 116 -8.87 -3.86 6.80
N MET A 117 -9.81 -4.08 5.86
CA MET A 117 -11.08 -3.37 5.77
C MET A 117 -12.04 -3.72 6.93
N ILE A 118 -12.09 -4.99 7.32
CA ILE A 118 -12.98 -5.47 8.39
C ILE A 118 -12.38 -5.32 9.80
N ASN A 119 -11.10 -4.96 9.90
CA ASN A 119 -10.44 -4.79 11.17
C ASN A 119 -10.72 -3.40 11.76
N ASP A 120 -11.52 -3.34 12.82
CA ASP A 120 -11.90 -2.08 13.48
C ASP A 120 -10.73 -1.35 14.18
N LYS A 121 -9.60 -2.03 14.39
CA LYS A 121 -8.38 -1.41 14.90
C LYS A 121 -7.64 -0.61 13.82
N GLN A 122 -7.97 -0.83 12.55
CA GLN A 122 -7.34 -0.12 11.44
C GLN A 122 -7.92 1.28 11.24
N PRO A 123 -7.09 2.26 10.81
CA PRO A 123 -7.55 3.60 10.50
C PRO A 123 -8.73 3.59 9.52
N ALA A 124 -9.75 4.42 9.77
CA ALA A 124 -10.90 4.53 8.86
C ALA A 124 -10.49 4.90 7.42
N SER A 125 -9.43 5.71 7.27
CA SER A 125 -8.85 6.05 5.96
C SER A 125 -8.34 4.82 5.21
N LEU A 126 -7.71 3.86 5.90
CA LEU A 126 -7.28 2.60 5.30
C LEU A 126 -8.48 1.77 4.86
N ARG A 127 -9.48 1.63 5.73
CA ARG A 127 -10.68 0.85 5.41
C ARG A 127 -11.42 1.42 4.19
N CYS A 128 -11.53 2.75 4.10
CA CYS A 128 -12.07 3.43 2.92
C CYS A 128 -11.21 3.22 1.67
N ALA A 129 -9.88 3.28 1.79
CA ALA A 129 -8.95 3.02 0.69
C ALA A 129 -9.14 1.64 0.10
N VAL A 130 -9.21 0.63 0.98
CA VAL A 130 -9.46 -0.75 0.58
C VAL A 130 -10.81 -0.87 -0.11
N LEU A 131 -11.88 -0.33 0.49
CA LEU A 131 -13.20 -0.35 -0.12
C LEU A 131 -13.17 0.27 -1.53
N TYR A 132 -12.41 1.35 -1.70
CA TYR A 132 -12.24 2.02 -2.99
C TYR A 132 -11.51 1.17 -4.03
N CYS A 133 -10.60 0.27 -3.62
CA CYS A 133 -10.01 -0.72 -4.53
C CYS A 133 -11.04 -1.71 -5.11
N PHE A 134 -12.15 -1.95 -4.41
CA PHE A 134 -13.15 -2.98 -4.72
C PHE A 134 -14.44 -2.44 -5.37
N GLN A 135 -14.63 -1.12 -5.39
CA GLN A 135 -15.76 -0.45 -6.05
C GLN A 135 -15.40 0.00 -7.47
#